data_AF-A0A8H7NI10-F1
#
_entry.id   AF-A0A8H7NI10-F1
#
_cell.length_a   1.000
_cell.length_b   1.000
_cell.length_c   1.000
_cell.angle_alpha   90.00
_cell.angle_beta   90.00
_cell.angle_gamma   90.00
#
_symmetry.space_group_name_H-M   'P 1'
#
loop_
_entity.id
_entity.type
_entity.pdbx_description
1 polymer ?
#
loop_
_entity_poly.entity_id
_entity_poly.type
_entity_poly.pdbx_seq_one_letter_code
_entity_poly.pdbx_strand_id
1 'polypeptide(L)'
;MSWDACFECVGAARRHLRNHGRKARNSDNAAAALTLFKEVAQRRPTERVIWVMEPRQVAWGLSMSKEESDKCKKLLIMYFPDKYKTDHDAFKVLLGSRLEEKKLLERQEELRRQGQEIPTEDVNLMRKATKTINPHREQSKKHAELMAWDLANCLTYWGSKEYSRSSPAPEVEVLVDYDSLEEIQNPVNLYLHYHEELASRTHDEIERYHAAVQEEYGEPSNKYKKALGKDDTSNAMEKWYDDCIAKEQKKYEAQNTSVGQLHIELLCKAINAARNVRFMGGSSLRILRQFIEKKVASKVDCYLQAGTQDFSANLFPNQFNIGLNIEAASLVLKEYKQFASFAIVPSATAQSLKYSLVGLQRVGHDCLGKKILGYNVKVQAKDIALGDHTIEKDFPTQTASMPDLTTFLCVLKGEELGVVRSCVEVVYSIEEEVDSTIEDSKKNHSQNGKPKNGEPAKSKPETTEPERDQNSRIKEGVSLRLKDSEQGILIYHLPARKEFTAEEVAELLDFSGRGD
;
A
#
# COMPACT_ATOMS: atom_id res chain seq x y z
N MET A 1 16.33 17.77 -28.70
CA MET A 1 15.49 18.16 -27.55
C MET A 1 15.85 17.23 -26.41
N SER A 2 16.39 17.81 -25.34
CA SER A 2 16.77 17.13 -24.11
C SER A 2 15.56 17.18 -23.19
N TRP A 3 15.07 16.02 -22.73
CA TRP A 3 13.89 15.92 -21.86
C TRP A 3 14.31 15.45 -20.47
N ASP A 4 13.66 15.99 -19.45
CA ASP A 4 13.70 15.48 -18.08
C ASP A 4 12.42 14.67 -17.85
N ALA A 5 12.53 13.51 -17.18
CA ALA A 5 11.41 12.60 -16.95
C ALA A 5 11.13 12.43 -15.45
N CYS A 6 9.85 12.47 -15.06
CA CYS A 6 9.42 12.13 -13.71
C CYS A 6 8.61 10.82 -13.71
N PHE A 7 8.97 9.92 -12.80
CA PHE A 7 8.29 8.62 -12.62
C PHE A 7 7.56 8.60 -11.29
N GLU A 8 6.30 8.17 -11.28
CA GLU A 8 5.63 7.70 -10.07
C GLU A 8 5.54 6.17 -10.11
N CYS A 9 5.96 5.52 -9.03
CA CYS A 9 5.77 4.09 -8.84
C CYS A 9 4.86 3.86 -7.63
N VAL A 10 3.63 3.39 -7.88
CA VAL A 10 2.55 3.33 -6.91
C VAL A 10 2.53 1.97 -6.20
N GLY A 11 2.76 1.94 -4.88
CA GLY A 11 2.56 0.75 -4.05
C GLY A 11 1.58 0.96 -2.91
N ALA A 12 1.53 0.00 -2.02
CA ALA A 12 0.27 -0.40 -1.45
C ALA A 12 0.32 -0.69 0.05
N ALA A 13 0.63 0.23 0.98
CA ALA A 13 0.74 -0.07 2.44
C ALA A 13 -0.28 0.55 3.46
N ARG A 14 -0.89 -0.22 4.37
CA ARG A 14 -1.79 0.28 5.45
C ARG A 14 -1.04 0.41 6.79
N ARG A 15 -1.38 1.41 7.62
CA ARG A 15 -1.03 1.57 9.07
C ARG A 15 -2.26 1.98 9.92
N HIS A 16 -2.17 1.67 11.22
CA HIS A 16 -3.15 1.52 12.32
C HIS A 16 -4.49 2.29 12.39
N LEU A 17 -5.52 1.55 12.84
CA LEU A 17 -6.68 2.00 13.62
C LEU A 17 -6.54 1.50 15.07
N ARG A 18 -6.05 2.34 15.98
CA ARG A 18 -6.49 2.32 17.39
C ARG A 18 -7.22 3.65 17.59
N ASN A 19 -8.54 3.59 17.73
CA ASN A 19 -9.45 4.72 17.93
C ASN A 19 -9.32 5.84 16.87
N HIS A 20 -10.22 5.83 15.88
CA HIS A 20 -10.56 6.99 15.01
C HIS A 20 -9.58 7.40 13.88
N GLY A 21 -8.59 6.58 13.48
CA GLY A 21 -7.63 6.91 12.39
C GLY A 21 -7.82 6.17 11.06
N ARG A 22 -8.52 6.78 10.11
CA ARG A 22 -8.85 6.32 8.73
C ARG A 22 -7.65 6.43 7.75
N LYS A 23 -7.19 5.35 7.09
CA LYS A 23 -6.13 5.43 6.05
C LYS A 23 -6.26 4.41 4.89
N ALA A 24 -5.84 4.89 3.71
CA ALA A 24 -6.55 4.76 2.45
C ALA A 24 -5.59 4.90 1.26
N ARG A 25 -5.11 3.79 0.72
CA ARG A 25 -3.93 3.77 -0.16
C ARG A 25 -4.20 4.39 -1.53
N ASN A 26 -5.32 4.04 -2.17
CA ASN A 26 -5.55 4.52 -3.53
C ASN A 26 -5.89 6.01 -3.61
N SER A 27 -6.38 6.62 -2.52
CA SER A 27 -6.51 8.08 -2.45
C SER A 27 -5.19 8.80 -2.15
N ASP A 28 -4.27 8.17 -1.41
CA ASP A 28 -2.92 8.72 -1.19
C ASP A 28 -2.15 8.77 -2.51
N ASN A 29 -2.12 7.65 -3.22
CA ASN A 29 -1.45 7.51 -4.52
C ASN A 29 -2.07 8.45 -5.56
N ALA A 30 -3.40 8.58 -5.59
CA ALA A 30 -4.05 9.54 -6.47
C ALA A 30 -3.75 11.01 -6.09
N ALA A 31 -3.57 11.32 -4.81
CA ALA A 31 -3.19 12.66 -4.38
C ALA A 31 -1.71 12.98 -4.70
N ALA A 32 -0.81 12.00 -4.57
CA ALA A 32 0.57 12.09 -5.02
C ALA A 32 0.64 12.30 -6.54
N ALA A 33 -0.14 11.51 -7.30
CA ALA A 33 -0.27 11.66 -8.75
C ALA A 33 -0.76 13.05 -9.14
N LEU A 34 -1.83 13.54 -8.51
CA LEU A 34 -2.35 14.89 -8.72
C LEU A 34 -1.28 15.96 -8.45
N THR A 35 -0.52 15.80 -7.37
CA THR A 35 0.53 16.76 -6.99
C THR A 35 1.64 16.82 -8.03
N LEU A 36 2.14 15.66 -8.48
CA LEU A 36 3.15 15.61 -9.53
C LEU A 36 2.60 16.12 -10.87
N PHE A 37 1.36 15.76 -11.22
CA PHE A 37 0.70 16.26 -12.42
C PHE A 37 0.62 17.79 -12.44
N LYS A 38 0.19 18.41 -11.32
CA LYS A 38 0.11 19.87 -11.19
C LYS A 38 1.48 20.53 -11.23
N GLU A 39 2.49 19.95 -10.58
CA GLU A 39 3.85 20.48 -10.59
C GLU A 39 4.42 20.52 -12.02
N VAL A 40 4.29 19.43 -12.78
CA VAL A 40 4.75 19.38 -14.16
C VAL A 40 3.95 20.32 -15.04
N ALA A 41 2.61 20.31 -14.94
CA ALA A 41 1.77 21.17 -15.75
C ALA A 41 2.01 22.68 -15.51
N GLN A 42 2.34 23.07 -14.27
CA GLN A 42 2.46 24.49 -13.88
C GLN A 42 3.90 25.02 -13.93
N ARG A 43 4.90 24.19 -13.59
CA ARG A 43 6.30 24.63 -13.49
C ARG A 43 7.20 24.02 -14.56
N ARG A 44 6.83 22.86 -15.11
CA ARG A 44 7.73 22.06 -15.97
C ARG A 44 7.03 21.45 -17.18
N PRO A 45 6.32 22.24 -18.00
CA PRO A 45 5.48 21.70 -19.09
C PRO A 45 6.27 20.97 -20.19
N THR A 46 7.59 21.09 -20.19
CA THR A 46 8.49 20.36 -21.10
C THR A 46 9.02 19.06 -20.50
N GLU A 47 8.61 18.64 -19.31
CA GLU A 47 8.98 17.34 -18.76
C GLU A 47 7.98 16.26 -19.21
N ARG A 48 8.48 15.07 -19.54
CA ARG A 48 7.64 13.91 -19.81
C ARG A 48 7.38 13.18 -18.50
N VAL A 49 6.13 12.87 -18.19
CA VAL A 49 5.77 12.08 -17.01
C VAL A 49 5.33 10.70 -17.44
N ILE A 50 5.86 9.68 -16.78
CA ILE A 50 5.50 8.29 -17.02
C ILE A 50 5.01 7.71 -15.70
N TRP A 51 3.75 7.31 -15.66
CA TRP A 51 3.12 6.73 -14.48
C TRP A 51 3.33 5.22 -14.52
N VAL A 52 4.05 4.66 -13.54
CA VAL A 52 4.28 3.21 -13.45
C VAL A 52 3.46 2.64 -12.30
N MET A 53 2.59 1.69 -12.63
CA MET A 53 1.79 0.97 -11.65
C MET A 53 2.39 -0.39 -11.39
N GLU A 54 2.70 -0.68 -10.13
CA GLU A 54 3.02 -2.02 -9.65
C GLU A 54 1.70 -2.73 -9.26
N PRO A 55 1.25 -3.74 -10.02
CA PRO A 55 0.03 -4.49 -9.72
C PRO A 55 0.03 -5.07 -8.31
N ARG A 56 -1.14 -5.08 -7.70
CA ARG A 56 -1.36 -5.86 -6.47
C ARG A 56 -1.79 -7.26 -6.82
N GLN A 57 -1.38 -8.19 -5.97
CA GLN A 57 -1.98 -9.51 -5.89
C GLN A 57 -3.42 -9.38 -5.38
N VAL A 58 -4.37 -9.94 -6.14
CA VAL A 58 -5.79 -10.00 -5.78
C VAL A 58 -6.36 -11.41 -5.99
N ALA A 59 -7.50 -11.65 -5.35
CA ALA A 59 -8.33 -12.81 -5.59
C ALA A 59 -9.81 -12.36 -5.59
N TRP A 60 -10.54 -12.69 -6.65
CA TRP A 60 -11.96 -12.35 -6.79
C TRP A 60 -12.81 -13.13 -5.77
N GLY A 61 -13.93 -12.53 -5.35
CA GLY A 61 -15.01 -13.21 -4.61
C GLY A 61 -14.69 -13.74 -3.20
N LEU A 62 -13.45 -13.62 -2.72
CA LEU A 62 -12.98 -14.28 -1.50
C LEU A 62 -12.74 -13.31 -0.32
N SER A 63 -13.45 -12.18 -0.26
CA SER A 63 -13.30 -11.21 0.85
C SER A 63 -14.13 -11.59 2.09
N MET A 64 -13.60 -11.29 3.27
CA MET A 64 -14.36 -11.32 4.52
C MET A 64 -15.22 -10.06 4.68
N SER A 65 -16.44 -10.26 5.14
CA SER A 65 -17.27 -9.21 5.71
C SER A 65 -16.67 -8.62 6.99
N LYS A 66 -17.15 -7.44 7.40
CA LYS A 66 -16.73 -6.82 8.65
C LYS A 66 -17.09 -7.69 9.85
N GLU A 67 -18.27 -8.28 9.82
CA GLU A 67 -18.81 -9.15 10.86
C GLU A 67 -17.94 -10.41 11.02
N GLU A 68 -17.53 -11.03 9.91
CA GLU A 68 -16.58 -12.15 9.93
C GLU A 68 -15.21 -11.73 10.47
N SER A 69 -14.69 -10.57 10.06
CA SER A 69 -13.41 -10.06 10.56
C SER A 69 -13.45 -9.81 12.06
N ASP A 70 -14.52 -9.17 12.55
CA ASP A 70 -14.72 -8.89 13.97
C ASP A 70 -14.92 -10.18 14.79
N LYS A 71 -15.66 -11.16 14.26
CA LYS A 71 -15.80 -12.48 14.88
C LYS A 71 -14.44 -13.19 14.92
N CYS A 72 -13.68 -13.21 13.83
CA CYS A 72 -12.38 -13.86 13.76
C CYS A 72 -11.40 -13.30 14.80
N LYS A 73 -11.32 -11.98 14.94
CA LYS A 73 -10.48 -11.35 15.99
C LYS A 73 -10.86 -11.79 17.40
N LYS A 74 -12.16 -11.87 17.71
CA LYS A 74 -12.64 -12.35 19.01
C LYS A 74 -12.26 -13.80 19.26
N LEU A 75 -12.38 -14.67 18.25
CA LEU A 75 -12.00 -16.07 18.35
C LEU A 75 -10.49 -16.23 18.58
N LEU A 76 -9.66 -15.44 17.90
CA LEU A 76 -8.21 -15.43 18.10
C LEU A 76 -7.85 -15.09 19.56
N ILE A 77 -8.46 -14.04 20.13
CA ILE A 77 -8.24 -13.68 21.54
C ILE A 77 -8.72 -14.78 22.48
N MET A 78 -9.89 -15.35 22.20
CA MET A 78 -10.53 -16.36 23.05
C MET A 78 -9.73 -17.67 23.11
N TYR A 79 -9.24 -18.14 21.96
CA TYR A 79 -8.57 -19.44 21.87
C TYR A 79 -7.04 -19.35 21.98
N PHE A 80 -6.43 -18.17 21.82
CA PHE A 80 -4.99 -17.97 22.01
C PHE A 80 -4.69 -16.81 22.99
N PRO A 81 -5.21 -16.86 24.23
CA PRO A 81 -5.11 -15.75 25.18
C PRO A 81 -3.68 -15.41 25.59
N ASP A 82 -2.77 -16.38 25.52
CA ASP A 82 -1.35 -16.19 25.83
C ASP A 82 -0.62 -15.39 24.73
N LYS A 83 -1.09 -15.49 23.48
CA LYS A 83 -0.50 -14.81 22.32
C LYS A 83 -1.21 -13.49 22.00
N TYR A 84 -2.54 -13.44 22.07
CA TYR A 84 -3.33 -12.31 21.61
C TYR A 84 -4.21 -11.76 22.74
N LYS A 85 -3.84 -10.59 23.25
CA LYS A 85 -4.50 -9.99 24.43
C LYS A 85 -5.45 -8.86 24.06
N THR A 86 -5.24 -8.22 22.91
CA THR A 86 -6.03 -7.07 22.47
C THR A 86 -6.59 -7.28 21.06
N ASP A 87 -7.68 -6.57 20.72
CA ASP A 87 -8.23 -6.52 19.35
C ASP A 87 -7.15 -6.16 18.33
N HIS A 88 -6.20 -5.33 18.75
CA HIS A 88 -5.07 -4.91 17.93
C HIS A 88 -4.10 -6.05 17.58
N ASP A 89 -3.80 -6.91 18.55
CA ASP A 89 -2.86 -8.01 18.35
C ASP A 89 -3.50 -9.06 17.44
N ALA A 90 -4.76 -9.41 17.72
CA ALA A 90 -5.54 -10.30 16.87
C ALA A 90 -5.74 -9.73 15.46
N PHE A 91 -5.92 -8.41 15.33
CA PHE A 91 -5.99 -7.76 14.03
C PHE A 91 -4.67 -7.84 13.26
N LYS A 92 -3.52 -7.59 13.89
CA LYS A 92 -2.19 -7.74 13.25
C LYS A 92 -2.00 -9.14 12.68
N VAL A 93 -2.41 -10.15 13.45
CA VAL A 93 -2.31 -11.57 13.07
C VAL A 93 -3.21 -11.86 11.88
N LEU A 94 -4.48 -11.46 11.95
CA LEU A 94 -5.43 -11.65 10.84
C LEU A 94 -4.99 -10.89 9.58
N LEU A 95 -4.51 -9.65 9.72
CA LEU A 95 -4.08 -8.79 8.62
C LEU A 95 -2.85 -9.35 7.90
N GLY A 96 -1.91 -9.94 8.63
CA GLY A 96 -0.67 -10.48 8.06
C GLY A 96 -0.69 -11.99 7.81
N SER A 97 -1.84 -12.65 7.97
CA SER A 97 -1.94 -14.12 7.92
C SER A 97 -0.92 -14.84 8.81
N ARG A 98 -0.68 -14.34 10.03
CA ARG A 98 0.44 -14.77 10.89
C ARG A 98 0.12 -15.91 11.84
N LEU A 99 -1.06 -16.51 11.76
CA LEU A 99 -1.36 -17.70 12.58
C LEU A 99 -0.82 -18.93 11.86
N GLU A 100 0.09 -19.69 12.46
CA GLU A 100 0.51 -20.95 11.81
C GLU A 100 -0.61 -21.99 11.86
N GLU A 101 -0.87 -22.68 10.74
CA GLU A 101 -1.84 -23.79 10.70
C GLU A 101 -1.50 -24.87 11.75
N LYS A 102 -0.20 -25.16 11.92
CA LYS A 102 0.28 -26.08 12.93
C LYS A 102 -0.15 -25.66 14.34
N LYS A 103 0.03 -24.39 14.70
CA LYS A 103 -0.37 -23.85 16.02
C LYS A 103 -1.89 -23.92 16.21
N LEU A 104 -2.66 -23.70 15.15
CA LEU A 104 -4.12 -23.84 15.19
C LEU A 104 -4.56 -25.29 15.44
N LEU A 105 -3.90 -26.26 14.80
CA LEU A 105 -4.18 -27.69 15.00
C LEU A 105 -3.73 -28.18 16.38
N GLU A 106 -2.56 -27.75 16.85
CA GLU A 106 -2.06 -28.06 18.20
C GLU A 106 -3.02 -27.55 19.27
N ARG A 107 -3.53 -26.32 19.12
CA ARG A 107 -4.49 -25.74 20.06
C ARG A 107 -5.82 -26.47 20.08
N GLN A 108 -6.33 -26.89 18.92
CA GLN A 108 -7.54 -27.72 18.86
C GLN A 108 -7.37 -29.03 19.62
N GLU A 109 -6.24 -29.71 19.44
CA GLU A 109 -5.95 -30.98 20.12
C GLU A 109 -5.77 -30.80 21.64
N GLU A 110 -5.15 -29.70 22.07
CA GLU A 110 -5.01 -29.36 23.49
C GLU A 110 -6.37 -29.17 24.17
N LEU A 111 -7.26 -28.36 23.59
CA LEU A 111 -8.60 -28.14 24.11
C LEU A 111 -9.43 -29.43 24.12
N ARG A 112 -9.29 -30.26 23.07
CA ARG A 112 -9.96 -31.58 22.99
C ARG A 112 -9.59 -32.48 24.16
N ARG A 113 -8.32 -32.50 24.59
CA ARG A 113 -7.87 -33.24 25.78
C ARG A 113 -8.43 -32.68 27.09
N GLN A 114 -8.79 -31.41 27.12
CA GLN A 114 -9.43 -30.73 28.25
C GLN A 114 -10.97 -30.87 28.24
N GLY A 115 -11.53 -31.64 27.29
CA GLY A 115 -12.97 -31.83 27.14
C GLY A 115 -13.70 -30.63 26.50
N GLN A 116 -12.97 -29.74 25.83
CA GLN A 116 -13.53 -28.61 25.08
C GLN A 116 -13.31 -28.82 23.58
N GLU A 117 -14.27 -28.41 22.76
CA GLU A 117 -14.17 -28.49 21.30
C GLU A 117 -14.40 -27.11 20.69
N ILE A 118 -13.55 -26.72 19.74
CA ILE A 118 -13.77 -25.50 18.96
C ILE A 118 -14.77 -25.85 17.86
N PRO A 119 -15.90 -25.12 17.72
CA PRO A 119 -16.83 -25.35 16.62
C PRO A 119 -16.14 -25.27 15.26
N THR A 120 -16.50 -26.18 14.35
CA THR A 120 -15.88 -26.26 13.00
C THR A 120 -15.97 -24.93 12.23
N GLU A 121 -17.06 -24.19 12.37
CA GLU A 121 -17.23 -22.87 11.75
C GLU A 121 -16.21 -21.83 12.27
N ASP A 122 -15.92 -21.87 13.57
CA ASP A 122 -14.96 -20.99 14.22
C ASP A 122 -13.53 -21.36 13.83
N VAL A 123 -13.23 -22.66 13.72
CA VAL A 123 -11.96 -23.14 13.16
C VAL A 123 -11.80 -22.66 11.71
N ASN A 124 -12.82 -22.83 10.86
CA ASN A 124 -12.80 -22.40 9.48
C ASN A 124 -12.56 -20.89 9.35
N LEU A 125 -13.17 -20.10 10.24
CA LEU A 125 -12.99 -18.66 10.28
C LEU A 125 -11.58 -18.27 10.73
N MET A 126 -11.02 -18.93 11.75
CA MET A 126 -9.63 -18.71 12.18
C MET A 126 -8.59 -19.17 11.16
N ARG A 127 -8.87 -20.19 10.33
CA ARG A 127 -8.01 -20.56 9.19
C ARG A 127 -7.85 -19.45 8.16
N LYS A 128 -8.78 -18.48 8.07
CA LYS A 128 -8.58 -17.29 7.24
C LYS A 128 -7.43 -16.40 7.76
N ALA A 129 -7.02 -16.56 9.02
CA ALA A 129 -5.83 -15.93 9.59
C ALA A 129 -4.55 -16.77 9.44
N THR A 130 -4.65 -18.03 8.99
CA THR A 130 -3.49 -18.92 8.76
C THR A 130 -3.04 -18.97 7.32
N LYS A 131 -4.01 -18.90 6.40
CA LYS A 131 -3.79 -19.14 4.99
C LYS A 131 -3.99 -17.85 4.20
N THR A 132 -2.97 -17.46 3.44
CA THR A 132 -3.13 -16.49 2.36
C THR A 132 -3.91 -17.16 1.23
N ILE A 133 -4.92 -16.47 0.67
CA ILE A 133 -5.49 -16.90 -0.61
C ILE A 133 -4.36 -16.88 -1.64
N ASN A 134 -4.23 -17.94 -2.44
CA ASN A 134 -3.25 -17.96 -3.51
C ASN A 134 -3.61 -16.83 -4.49
N PRO A 135 -2.71 -15.87 -4.72
CA PRO A 135 -2.99 -14.78 -5.64
C PRO A 135 -3.17 -15.34 -7.05
N HIS A 136 -4.20 -14.85 -7.75
CA HIS A 136 -4.44 -15.30 -9.13
C HIS A 136 -3.84 -14.28 -10.10
N ARG A 137 -2.83 -14.71 -10.86
CA ARG A 137 -2.06 -13.82 -11.75
C ARG A 137 -2.96 -13.09 -12.73
N GLU A 138 -3.84 -13.80 -13.44
CA GLU A 138 -4.71 -13.19 -14.45
C GLU A 138 -5.76 -12.26 -13.85
N GLN A 139 -6.29 -12.56 -12.66
CA GLN A 139 -7.21 -11.66 -11.95
C GLN A 139 -6.49 -10.38 -11.53
N SER A 140 -5.24 -10.51 -11.07
CA SER A 140 -4.38 -9.38 -10.70
C SER A 140 -4.03 -8.51 -11.91
N LYS A 141 -3.80 -9.11 -13.09
CA LYS A 141 -3.60 -8.37 -14.33
C LYS A 141 -4.84 -7.58 -14.73
N LYS A 142 -6.02 -8.22 -14.79
CA LYS A 142 -7.30 -7.54 -15.13
C LYS A 142 -7.62 -6.41 -14.15
N HIS A 143 -7.41 -6.67 -12.85
CA HIS A 143 -7.58 -5.66 -11.84
C HIS A 143 -6.64 -4.47 -12.04
N ALA A 144 -5.35 -4.72 -12.27
CA ALA A 144 -4.38 -3.66 -12.53
C ALA A 144 -4.66 -2.88 -13.82
N GLU A 145 -5.11 -3.56 -14.88
CA GLU A 145 -5.53 -2.91 -16.13
C GLU A 145 -6.69 -1.94 -15.91
N LEU A 146 -7.75 -2.37 -15.22
CA LEU A 146 -8.87 -1.50 -14.88
C LEU A 146 -8.44 -0.31 -14.02
N MET A 147 -7.59 -0.55 -13.01
CA MET A 147 -7.07 0.51 -12.15
C MET A 147 -6.16 1.50 -12.91
N ALA A 148 -5.44 1.04 -13.92
CA ALA A 148 -4.61 1.89 -14.78
C ALA A 148 -5.46 2.79 -15.68
N TRP A 149 -6.54 2.26 -16.25
CA TRP A 149 -7.53 3.08 -16.95
C TRP A 149 -8.18 4.10 -16.01
N ASP A 150 -8.49 3.72 -14.77
CA ASP A 150 -9.02 4.66 -13.78
C ASP A 150 -8.06 5.80 -13.45
N LEU A 151 -6.76 5.51 -13.31
CA LEU A 151 -5.75 6.54 -13.09
C LEU A 151 -5.65 7.45 -14.32
N ALA A 152 -5.55 6.87 -15.52
CA ALA A 152 -5.47 7.61 -16.77
C ALA A 152 -6.66 8.56 -16.93
N ASN A 153 -7.87 8.09 -16.64
CA ASN A 153 -9.08 8.90 -16.65
C ASN A 153 -9.00 10.11 -15.72
N CYS A 154 -8.47 9.92 -14.52
CA CYS A 154 -8.31 10.99 -13.55
C CYS A 154 -7.31 12.04 -14.02
N LEU A 155 -6.14 11.61 -14.49
CA LEU A 155 -5.09 12.50 -15.01
C LEU A 155 -5.62 13.34 -16.18
N THR A 156 -6.30 12.68 -17.12
CA THR A 156 -6.91 13.34 -18.28
C THR A 156 -8.02 14.32 -17.86
N TYR A 157 -8.86 13.93 -16.91
CA TYR A 157 -9.89 14.82 -16.36
C TYR A 157 -9.28 16.08 -15.74
N TRP A 158 -8.26 15.93 -14.89
CA TRP A 158 -7.56 17.06 -14.26
C TRP A 158 -6.92 17.98 -15.32
N GLY A 159 -6.31 17.41 -16.36
CA GLY A 159 -5.82 18.17 -17.52
C GLY A 159 -6.91 19.01 -18.20
N SER A 160 -8.10 18.43 -18.41
CA SER A 160 -9.21 19.09 -19.11
C SER A 160 -9.88 20.22 -18.29
N LYS A 161 -9.94 20.08 -16.96
CA LYS A 161 -10.64 21.01 -16.07
C LYS A 161 -9.81 22.21 -15.68
N GLU A 162 -8.50 22.03 -15.45
CA GLU A 162 -7.63 23.09 -14.93
C GLU A 162 -6.85 23.83 -16.02
N TYR A 163 -6.53 23.20 -17.15
CA TYR A 163 -5.51 23.74 -18.08
C TYR A 163 -6.03 24.16 -19.46
N SER A 164 -7.34 24.31 -19.64
CA SER A 164 -7.97 24.60 -20.95
C SER A 164 -7.66 25.97 -21.58
N ARG A 165 -6.79 26.82 -20.98
CA ARG A 165 -6.64 28.22 -21.42
C ARG A 165 -5.22 28.75 -21.64
N SER A 166 -4.14 28.10 -21.19
CA SER A 166 -2.80 28.70 -21.35
C SER A 166 -1.59 27.76 -21.36
N SER A 167 -1.73 26.48 -21.04
CA SER A 167 -0.64 25.50 -21.11
C SER A 167 -1.17 24.16 -21.64
N PRO A 168 -0.47 23.48 -22.56
CA PRO A 168 -0.84 22.13 -22.94
C PRO A 168 -0.72 21.21 -21.72
N ALA A 169 -1.77 20.42 -21.46
CA ALA A 169 -1.72 19.40 -20.41
C ALA A 169 -0.61 18.37 -20.73
N PRO A 170 0.07 17.81 -19.72
CA PRO A 170 1.03 16.73 -19.92
C PRO A 170 0.39 15.55 -20.68
N GLU A 171 1.16 14.92 -21.55
CA GLU A 171 0.76 13.65 -22.16
C GLU A 171 0.58 12.59 -21.05
N VAL A 172 -0.51 11.82 -21.14
CA VAL A 172 -0.82 10.80 -20.13
C VAL A 172 -0.34 9.44 -20.63
N GLU A 173 0.71 8.92 -19.99
CA GLU A 173 1.25 7.58 -20.23
C GLU A 173 1.27 6.77 -18.93
N VAL A 174 0.44 5.73 -18.86
CA VAL A 174 0.36 4.82 -17.71
C VAL A 174 0.86 3.44 -18.12
N LEU A 175 1.90 2.95 -17.46
CA LEU A 175 2.53 1.66 -17.70
C LEU A 175 2.32 0.72 -16.51
N VAL A 176 1.96 -0.54 -16.78
CA VAL A 176 1.68 -1.53 -15.74
C VAL A 176 2.79 -2.60 -15.69
N ASP A 177 3.48 -2.74 -14.56
CA ASP A 177 4.54 -3.74 -14.34
C ASP A 177 3.96 -5.11 -14.00
N TYR A 178 3.38 -5.80 -14.97
CA TYR A 178 2.84 -7.16 -14.77
C TYR A 178 3.91 -8.18 -14.35
N ASP A 179 5.18 -7.94 -14.64
CA ASP A 179 6.27 -8.85 -14.28
C ASP A 179 6.55 -8.79 -12.76
N SER A 180 6.20 -7.70 -12.08
CA SER A 180 6.28 -7.62 -10.62
C SER A 180 5.48 -8.69 -9.89
N LEU A 181 4.37 -9.18 -10.48
CA LEU A 181 3.50 -10.20 -9.87
C LEU A 181 4.24 -11.52 -9.60
N GLU A 182 5.37 -11.77 -10.26
CA GLU A 182 6.19 -12.98 -10.07
C GLU A 182 7.11 -12.88 -8.84
N GLU A 183 7.41 -11.67 -8.38
CA GLU A 183 8.40 -11.44 -7.32
C GLU A 183 7.82 -10.77 -6.07
N ILE A 184 6.74 -10.02 -6.19
CA ILE A 184 6.13 -9.34 -5.04
C ILE A 184 5.44 -10.35 -4.12
N GLN A 185 5.58 -10.12 -2.82
CA GLN A 185 4.88 -10.83 -1.76
C GLN A 185 3.99 -9.83 -1.05
N ASN A 186 2.68 -9.90 -1.28
CA ASN A 186 1.77 -9.01 -0.56
C ASN A 186 1.70 -9.43 0.91
N PRO A 187 2.14 -8.59 1.87
CA PRO A 187 2.10 -8.95 3.28
C PRO A 187 0.69 -8.83 3.87
N VAL A 188 -0.30 -8.35 3.09
CA VAL A 188 -1.69 -8.24 3.51
C VAL A 188 -2.46 -9.48 3.11
N ASN A 189 -3.21 -10.02 4.07
CA ASN A 189 -4.18 -11.06 3.86
C ASN A 189 -5.25 -10.64 2.83
N LEU A 190 -5.31 -11.36 1.70
CA LEU A 190 -6.25 -11.09 0.62
C LEU A 190 -7.72 -11.21 1.05
N TYR A 191 -8.03 -11.97 2.11
CA TYR A 191 -9.39 -12.00 2.70
C TYR A 191 -9.82 -10.62 3.22
N LEU A 192 -8.90 -9.73 3.54
CA LEU A 192 -9.17 -8.38 4.05
C LEU A 192 -8.96 -7.29 2.99
N HIS A 193 -8.75 -7.68 1.74
CA HIS A 193 -8.65 -6.73 0.65
C HIS A 193 -10.00 -6.03 0.45
N TYR A 194 -9.91 -4.71 0.30
CA TYR A 194 -11.06 -3.90 -0.10
C TYR A 194 -11.15 -3.94 -1.62
N HIS A 195 -12.37 -4.03 -2.16
CA HIS A 195 -12.62 -4.02 -3.60
C HIS A 195 -12.41 -2.61 -4.15
N GLU A 196 -11.17 -2.37 -4.52
CA GLU A 196 -10.61 -1.07 -4.81
C GLU A 196 -11.23 -0.41 -6.05
N GLU A 197 -11.50 -1.24 -7.04
CA GLU A 197 -12.09 -0.91 -8.33
C GLU A 197 -13.48 -0.30 -8.20
N LEU A 198 -14.23 -0.69 -7.16
CA LEU A 198 -15.66 -0.33 -7.01
C LEU A 198 -15.86 1.15 -6.71
N ALA A 199 -14.90 1.83 -6.09
CA ALA A 199 -15.03 3.23 -5.72
C ALA A 199 -15.22 4.16 -6.93
N SER A 200 -14.71 3.75 -8.11
CA SER A 200 -14.83 4.53 -9.35
C SER A 200 -16.07 4.15 -10.18
N ARG A 201 -16.74 3.04 -9.85
CA ARG A 201 -17.80 2.44 -10.67
C ARG A 201 -19.14 3.17 -10.52
N THR A 202 -20.03 2.98 -11.50
CA THR A 202 -21.43 3.38 -11.42
C THR A 202 -22.25 2.40 -10.58
N HIS A 203 -23.46 2.80 -10.17
CA HIS A 203 -24.37 1.93 -9.42
C HIS A 203 -24.64 0.60 -10.16
N ASP A 204 -25.02 0.67 -11.44
CA ASP A 204 -25.26 -0.51 -12.29
C ASP A 204 -24.04 -1.43 -12.43
N GLU A 205 -22.83 -0.86 -12.46
CA GLU A 205 -21.60 -1.65 -12.48
C GLU A 205 -21.40 -2.40 -11.17
N ILE A 206 -21.68 -1.75 -10.03
CA ILE A 206 -21.57 -2.37 -8.71
C ILE A 206 -22.63 -3.47 -8.52
N GLU A 207 -23.86 -3.26 -8.99
CA GLU A 207 -24.89 -4.31 -8.94
C GLU A 207 -24.49 -5.52 -9.78
N ARG A 208 -23.99 -5.30 -11.01
CA ARG A 208 -23.46 -6.39 -11.86
C ARG A 208 -22.25 -7.07 -11.25
N TYR A 209 -21.39 -6.34 -10.54
CA TYR A 209 -20.27 -6.93 -9.80
C TYR A 209 -20.77 -7.90 -8.73
N HIS A 210 -21.72 -7.47 -7.90
CA HIS A 210 -22.27 -8.33 -6.84
C HIS A 210 -23.00 -9.54 -7.41
N ALA A 211 -23.72 -9.39 -8.51
CA ALA A 211 -24.34 -10.50 -9.22
C ALA A 211 -23.29 -11.50 -9.74
N ALA A 212 -22.21 -11.01 -10.37
CA ALA A 212 -21.12 -11.85 -10.86
C ALA A 212 -20.39 -12.59 -9.72
N VAL A 213 -20.11 -11.90 -8.60
CA VAL A 213 -19.53 -12.55 -7.42
C VAL A 213 -20.45 -13.65 -6.88
N GLN A 214 -21.75 -13.40 -6.79
CA GLN A 214 -22.71 -14.39 -6.28
C GLN A 214 -22.87 -15.59 -7.23
N GLU A 215 -22.86 -15.36 -8.53
CA GLU A 215 -22.93 -16.39 -9.57
C GLU A 215 -21.71 -17.33 -9.51
N GLU A 216 -20.51 -16.75 -9.34
CA GLU A 216 -19.25 -17.49 -9.44
C GLU A 216 -18.79 -18.07 -8.08
N TYR A 217 -19.05 -17.38 -6.96
CA TYR A 217 -18.50 -17.70 -5.63
C TYR A 217 -19.56 -17.90 -4.53
N GLY A 218 -20.86 -17.72 -4.81
CA GLY A 218 -21.92 -17.91 -3.83
C GLY A 218 -22.02 -19.34 -3.28
N GLU A 219 -22.49 -19.50 -2.03
CA GLU A 219 -22.68 -20.84 -1.47
C GLU A 219 -23.69 -21.66 -2.31
N PRO A 220 -23.39 -22.94 -2.61
CA PRO A 220 -24.34 -23.79 -3.29
C PRO A 220 -25.48 -24.12 -2.32
N SER A 221 -26.64 -23.49 -2.48
CA SER A 221 -27.87 -24.03 -1.90
C SER A 221 -28.01 -25.49 -2.38
N ASN A 222 -28.42 -26.36 -1.45
CA ASN A 222 -28.31 -27.81 -1.47
C ASN A 222 -29.11 -28.52 -2.60
N LYS A 223 -28.77 -28.31 -3.89
CA LYS A 223 -29.42 -29.02 -5.01
C LYS A 223 -28.53 -29.49 -6.16
N TYR A 224 -27.27 -29.06 -6.28
CA TYR A 224 -26.42 -29.47 -7.44
C TYR A 224 -24.95 -29.82 -7.12
N LYS A 225 -24.68 -30.41 -5.94
CA LYS A 225 -23.50 -31.29 -5.79
C LYS A 225 -23.66 -32.65 -6.50
N LYS A 226 -24.80 -32.90 -7.18
CA LYS A 226 -25.16 -34.16 -7.86
C LYS A 226 -25.10 -34.11 -9.40
N ALA A 227 -24.46 -33.10 -9.98
CA ALA A 227 -24.00 -33.13 -11.38
C ALA A 227 -22.47 -33.12 -11.37
N LEU A 228 -21.90 -34.28 -11.00
CA LEU A 228 -20.47 -34.57 -11.08
C LEU A 228 -20.06 -34.56 -12.56
N GLY A 229 -19.59 -33.39 -12.98
CA GLY A 229 -19.09 -33.06 -14.30
C GLY A 229 -18.98 -31.54 -14.42
N LYS A 230 -18.47 -30.86 -13.38
CA LYS A 230 -18.36 -29.40 -13.36
C LYS A 230 -17.34 -28.96 -14.41
N ASP A 231 -17.84 -28.39 -15.50
CA ASP A 231 -17.08 -27.48 -16.35
C ASP A 231 -16.75 -26.19 -15.56
N ASP A 232 -15.49 -25.77 -15.65
CA ASP A 232 -14.92 -24.51 -15.15
C ASP A 232 -15.40 -23.27 -15.98
N THR A 233 -16.69 -23.10 -16.26
CA THR A 233 -17.17 -22.19 -17.34
C THR A 233 -17.91 -20.90 -16.92
N SER A 234 -17.99 -20.55 -15.63
CA SER A 234 -18.53 -19.23 -15.25
C SER A 234 -17.42 -18.18 -15.30
N ASN A 235 -17.37 -17.39 -16.38
CA ASN A 235 -16.48 -16.24 -16.55
C ASN A 235 -17.17 -14.91 -16.18
N ALA A 236 -18.13 -14.93 -15.25
CA ALA A 236 -18.97 -13.77 -14.94
C ALA A 236 -18.15 -12.59 -14.40
N MET A 237 -17.22 -12.84 -13.47
CA MET A 237 -16.32 -11.82 -12.95
C MET A 237 -15.34 -11.31 -14.02
N GLU A 238 -14.77 -12.21 -14.81
CA GLU A 238 -13.86 -11.83 -15.89
C GLU A 238 -14.56 -10.92 -16.91
N LYS A 239 -15.78 -11.30 -17.32
CA LYS A 239 -16.61 -10.50 -18.22
C LYS A 239 -16.96 -9.14 -17.63
N TRP A 240 -17.25 -9.07 -16.33
CA TRP A 240 -17.50 -7.79 -15.66
C TRP A 240 -16.28 -6.86 -15.75
N TYR A 241 -15.07 -7.39 -15.50
CA TYR A 241 -13.82 -6.64 -15.65
C TYR A 241 -13.62 -6.19 -17.10
N ASP A 242 -13.80 -7.09 -18.07
CA ASP A 242 -13.65 -6.79 -19.50
C ASP A 242 -14.63 -5.69 -19.96
N ASP A 243 -15.89 -5.77 -19.55
CA ASP A 243 -16.91 -4.76 -19.87
C ASP A 243 -16.51 -3.39 -19.28
N CYS A 244 -16.01 -3.36 -18.04
CA CYS A 244 -15.57 -2.12 -17.39
C CYS A 244 -14.34 -1.53 -18.10
N ILE A 245 -13.32 -2.36 -18.38
CA ILE A 245 -12.09 -1.94 -19.09
C ILE A 245 -12.45 -1.38 -20.47
N ALA A 246 -13.26 -2.10 -21.26
CA ALA A 246 -13.66 -1.66 -22.59
C ALA A 246 -14.46 -0.34 -22.55
N LYS A 247 -15.28 -0.15 -21.52
CA LYS A 247 -16.01 1.11 -21.32
C LYS A 247 -15.08 2.27 -20.97
N GLU A 248 -14.07 2.05 -20.12
CA GLU A 248 -13.08 3.09 -19.80
C GLU A 248 -12.20 3.43 -21.01
N GLN A 249 -11.74 2.42 -21.75
CA GLN A 249 -10.98 2.60 -23.00
C GLN A 249 -11.72 3.48 -24.01
N LYS A 250 -12.99 3.17 -24.29
CA LYS A 250 -13.82 3.88 -25.28
C LYS A 250 -14.00 5.37 -24.99
N LYS A 251 -13.94 5.80 -23.73
CA LYS A 251 -14.07 7.23 -23.37
C LYS A 251 -12.93 8.07 -23.94
N TYR A 252 -11.79 7.45 -24.29
CA TYR A 252 -10.53 8.16 -24.56
C TYR A 252 -9.81 7.71 -25.84
N GLU A 253 -10.45 6.92 -26.71
CA GLU A 253 -9.93 6.57 -28.05
C GLU A 253 -9.58 7.82 -28.92
N ALA A 254 -10.05 9.01 -28.54
CA ALA A 254 -9.80 10.28 -29.21
C ALA A 254 -8.84 11.24 -28.45
N GLN A 255 -8.16 10.80 -27.38
CA GLN A 255 -7.33 11.66 -26.53
C GLN A 255 -5.87 11.18 -26.48
N ASN A 256 -4.92 12.08 -26.17
CA ASN A 256 -3.48 11.77 -26.00
C ASN A 256 -3.23 11.02 -24.68
N THR A 257 -3.88 9.87 -24.50
CA THR A 257 -3.81 9.03 -23.32
C THR A 257 -3.45 7.61 -23.73
N SER A 258 -2.43 7.05 -23.10
CA SER A 258 -1.99 5.68 -23.34
C SER A 258 -1.93 4.89 -22.02
N VAL A 259 -2.44 3.66 -22.07
CA VAL A 259 -2.31 2.67 -20.99
C VAL A 259 -1.73 1.41 -21.61
N GLY A 260 -0.65 0.88 -21.04
CA GLY A 260 0.04 -0.28 -21.60
C GLY A 260 0.84 -1.07 -20.59
N GLN A 261 1.41 -2.18 -21.04
CA GLN A 261 2.36 -2.95 -20.23
C GLN A 261 3.70 -2.19 -20.14
N LEU A 262 4.30 -2.22 -18.96
CA LEU A 262 5.69 -1.78 -18.81
C LEU A 262 6.62 -2.75 -19.53
N HIS A 263 7.39 -2.22 -20.49
CA HIS A 263 8.54 -2.91 -21.07
C HIS A 263 9.82 -2.26 -20.54
N ILE A 264 10.50 -2.95 -19.62
CA ILE A 264 11.67 -2.39 -18.91
C ILE A 264 12.77 -1.93 -19.87
N GLU A 265 12.94 -2.59 -21.03
CA GLU A 265 13.90 -2.19 -22.06
C GLU A 265 13.55 -0.84 -22.70
N LEU A 266 12.26 -0.58 -22.95
CA LEU A 266 11.82 0.71 -23.51
C LEU A 266 11.97 1.82 -22.47
N LEU A 267 11.64 1.52 -21.22
CA LEU A 267 11.85 2.45 -20.11
C LEU A 267 13.33 2.80 -19.94
N CYS A 268 14.23 1.81 -19.96
CA CYS A 268 15.67 2.05 -19.89
C CYS A 268 16.20 2.87 -21.07
N LYS A 269 15.64 2.69 -22.29
CA LYS A 269 15.97 3.55 -23.44
C LYS A 269 15.53 4.99 -23.21
N ALA A 270 14.34 5.21 -22.64
CA ALA A 270 13.85 6.54 -22.30
C ALA A 270 14.74 7.21 -21.24
N ILE A 271 15.12 6.49 -20.18
CA ILE A 271 16.07 6.97 -19.16
C ILE A 271 17.42 7.35 -19.78
N ASN A 272 17.95 6.51 -20.68
CA ASN A 272 19.21 6.79 -21.37
C ASN A 272 19.13 7.98 -22.32
N ALA A 273 17.97 8.23 -22.93
CA ALA A 273 17.76 9.39 -23.80
C ALA A 273 17.55 10.70 -23.01
N ALA A 274 17.05 10.61 -21.78
CA ALA A 274 16.85 11.74 -20.88
C ALA A 274 18.19 12.33 -20.39
N ARG A 275 18.17 13.63 -20.08
CA ARG A 275 19.32 14.31 -19.47
C ARG A 275 19.45 13.94 -18.00
N ASN A 276 18.34 14.03 -17.28
CA ASN A 276 18.18 13.59 -15.89
C ASN A 276 16.79 13.00 -15.72
N VAL A 277 16.67 12.09 -14.75
CA VAL A 277 15.42 11.42 -14.42
C VAL A 277 15.15 11.57 -12.94
N ARG A 278 13.95 12.03 -12.59
CA ARG A 278 13.45 11.98 -11.21
C ARG A 278 12.56 10.77 -11.04
N PHE A 279 12.90 9.89 -10.11
CA PHE A 279 12.06 8.79 -9.71
C PHE A 279 11.46 9.09 -8.33
N MET A 280 10.13 9.10 -8.24
CA MET A 280 9.39 9.29 -7.01
C MET A 280 8.53 8.05 -6.76
N GLY A 281 8.71 7.37 -5.63
CA GLY A 281 8.14 6.03 -5.45
C GLY A 281 7.52 5.78 -4.08
N GLY A 282 6.32 5.20 -4.10
CA GLY A 282 5.64 4.57 -2.97
C GLY A 282 5.46 3.06 -3.15
N SER A 283 6.21 2.42 -4.06
CA SER A 283 6.13 1.00 -4.40
C SER A 283 7.28 0.15 -3.87
N SER A 284 7.26 -1.16 -4.18
CA SER A 284 8.44 -1.98 -3.94
C SER A 284 9.66 -1.43 -4.68
N LEU A 285 10.85 -1.77 -4.19
CA LEU A 285 12.13 -1.34 -4.76
C LEU A 285 12.54 -2.21 -5.98
N ARG A 286 11.66 -3.08 -6.48
CA ARG A 286 11.94 -3.99 -7.61
C ARG A 286 12.41 -3.25 -8.87
N ILE A 287 11.69 -2.22 -9.31
CA ILE A 287 12.05 -1.50 -10.54
C ILE A 287 13.41 -0.80 -10.42
N LEU A 288 13.78 -0.35 -9.21
CA LEU A 288 15.08 0.25 -8.93
C LEU A 288 16.20 -0.80 -8.99
N ARG A 289 15.94 -2.04 -8.54
CA ARG A 289 16.86 -3.16 -8.75
C ARG A 289 17.13 -3.36 -10.24
N GLN A 290 16.09 -3.32 -11.06
CA GLN A 290 16.24 -3.43 -12.52
C GLN A 290 17.03 -2.27 -13.11
N PHE A 291 16.90 -1.04 -12.59
CA PHE A 291 17.73 0.10 -13.04
C PHE A 291 19.22 -0.08 -12.75
N ILE A 292 19.56 -0.69 -11.60
CA ILE A 292 20.93 -1.09 -11.27
C ILE A 292 21.42 -2.17 -12.26
N GLU A 293 20.66 -3.26 -12.40
CA GLU A 293 21.02 -4.41 -13.25
C GLU A 293 21.19 -4.00 -14.72
N LYS A 294 20.33 -3.10 -15.21
CA LYS A 294 20.36 -2.57 -16.59
C LYS A 294 21.32 -1.38 -16.75
N LYS A 295 22.03 -0.99 -15.68
CA LYS A 295 23.07 0.06 -15.66
C LYS A 295 22.58 1.44 -16.09
N VAL A 296 21.35 1.79 -15.71
CA VAL A 296 20.77 3.13 -15.94
C VAL A 296 20.59 3.95 -14.67
N ALA A 297 20.83 3.35 -13.50
CA ALA A 297 20.66 3.99 -12.18
C ALA A 297 21.41 5.33 -12.05
N SER A 298 22.59 5.46 -12.64
CA SER A 298 23.42 6.68 -12.55
C SER A 298 22.82 7.93 -13.19
N LYS A 299 21.69 7.80 -13.90
CA LYS A 299 20.90 8.93 -14.44
C LYS A 299 19.68 9.31 -13.59
N VAL A 300 19.41 8.54 -12.54
CA VAL A 300 18.14 8.60 -11.80
C VAL A 300 18.37 9.19 -10.40
N ASP A 301 17.66 10.26 -10.11
CA ASP A 301 17.49 10.85 -8.79
C ASP A 301 16.30 10.19 -8.09
N CYS A 302 16.54 9.38 -7.07
CA CYS A 302 15.52 8.57 -6.40
C CYS A 302 15.02 9.21 -5.10
N TYR A 303 13.69 9.31 -4.96
CA TYR A 303 13.00 9.80 -3.78
C TYR A 303 11.87 8.84 -3.38
N LEU A 304 12.01 8.17 -2.22
CA LEU A 304 11.17 7.00 -1.90
C LEU A 304 10.49 7.11 -0.55
N GLN A 305 9.22 6.68 -0.47
CA GLN A 305 8.57 6.34 0.78
C GLN A 305 9.04 4.94 1.19
N ALA A 306 10.04 4.85 2.07
CA ALA A 306 10.61 3.56 2.46
C ALA A 306 11.11 3.54 3.91
N GLY A 307 11.12 2.34 4.50
CA GLY A 307 11.75 2.11 5.80
C GLY A 307 11.07 2.78 7.00
N THR A 308 11.60 2.45 8.17
CA THR A 308 11.18 3.01 9.46
C THR A 308 12.35 2.94 10.44
N GLN A 309 12.45 3.95 11.30
CA GLN A 309 13.38 3.95 12.45
C GLN A 309 12.75 3.29 13.68
N ASP A 310 11.41 3.19 13.72
CA ASP A 310 10.67 2.57 14.82
C ASP A 310 9.66 1.54 14.30
N PHE A 311 9.79 0.29 14.75
CA PHE A 311 8.86 -0.81 14.42
C PHE A 311 7.66 -0.91 15.35
N SER A 312 7.63 -0.22 16.49
CA SER A 312 6.51 -0.28 17.44
C SER A 312 5.16 0.05 16.76
N ALA A 313 5.21 0.96 15.78
CA ALA A 313 4.06 1.41 15.00
C ALA A 313 3.76 0.56 13.74
N ASN A 314 4.54 -0.48 13.45
CA ASN A 314 4.34 -1.29 12.26
C ASN A 314 3.22 -2.34 12.41
N LEU A 315 2.49 -2.57 11.31
CA LEU A 315 1.53 -3.68 11.17
C LEU A 315 2.20 -4.96 10.65
N PHE A 316 3.28 -4.82 9.90
CA PHE A 316 4.07 -5.89 9.28
C PHE A 316 5.49 -5.88 9.85
N PRO A 317 6.24 -6.99 9.84
CA PRO A 317 7.62 -7.00 10.38
C PRO A 317 8.49 -5.95 9.68
N ASN A 318 8.33 -5.86 8.36
CA ASN A 318 8.94 -4.83 7.53
C ASN A 318 8.01 -3.64 7.31
N GLN A 319 8.59 -2.46 7.05
CA GLN A 319 7.82 -1.41 6.38
C GLN A 319 7.28 -1.97 5.07
N PHE A 320 6.05 -1.63 4.71
CA PHE A 320 5.34 -2.37 3.67
C PHE A 320 6.01 -2.38 2.29
N ASN A 321 6.53 -1.25 1.80
CA ASN A 321 7.20 -1.18 0.49
C ASN A 321 8.48 -2.02 0.48
N ILE A 322 9.17 -2.10 1.62
CA ILE A 322 10.27 -3.05 1.83
C ILE A 322 9.76 -4.49 1.87
N GLY A 323 8.65 -4.74 2.57
CA GLY A 323 8.05 -6.06 2.74
C GLY A 323 7.49 -6.66 1.45
N LEU A 324 7.12 -5.84 0.46
CA LEU A 324 6.69 -6.32 -0.86
C LEU A 324 7.78 -7.11 -1.59
N ASN A 325 9.04 -6.72 -1.44
CA ASN A 325 10.17 -7.42 -2.03
C ASN A 325 11.46 -7.10 -1.25
N ILE A 326 11.68 -7.85 -0.17
CA ILE A 326 12.81 -7.60 0.75
C ILE A 326 14.17 -7.81 0.08
N GLU A 327 14.28 -8.71 -0.91
CA GLU A 327 15.51 -8.93 -1.67
C GLU A 327 15.86 -7.73 -2.53
N ALA A 328 14.89 -7.21 -3.28
CA ALA A 328 15.10 -6.01 -4.08
C ALA A 328 15.43 -4.80 -3.18
N ALA A 329 14.73 -4.66 -2.05
CA ALA A 329 15.02 -3.59 -1.10
C ALA A 329 16.42 -3.70 -0.50
N SER A 330 16.83 -4.90 -0.07
CA SER A 330 18.16 -5.18 0.48
C SER A 330 19.26 -4.84 -0.53
N LEU A 331 19.11 -5.25 -1.79
CA LEU A 331 20.06 -4.93 -2.86
C LEU A 331 20.12 -3.43 -3.15
N VAL A 332 18.97 -2.80 -3.41
CA VAL A 332 18.91 -1.38 -3.79
C VAL A 332 19.47 -0.49 -2.69
N LEU A 333 19.15 -0.75 -1.43
CA LEU A 333 19.65 0.05 -0.32
C LEU A 333 21.12 -0.19 -0.04
N LYS A 334 21.67 -1.37 -0.36
CA LYS A 334 23.12 -1.62 -0.32
C LYS A 334 23.86 -0.89 -1.44
N GLU A 335 23.25 -0.85 -2.62
CA GLU A 335 23.81 -0.31 -3.85
C GLU A 335 23.33 1.13 -4.17
N TYR A 336 22.77 1.84 -3.18
CA TYR A 336 22.14 3.16 -3.38
C TYR A 336 23.06 4.20 -4.03
N LYS A 337 24.38 4.07 -3.85
CA LYS A 337 25.40 4.96 -4.45
C LYS A 337 25.52 4.83 -5.97
N GLN A 338 24.90 3.82 -6.58
CA GLN A 338 24.84 3.70 -8.03
C GLN A 338 23.86 4.70 -8.67
N PHE A 339 22.95 5.28 -7.89
CA PHE A 339 22.02 6.32 -8.34
C PHE A 339 22.67 7.71 -8.37
N ALA A 340 22.13 8.61 -9.18
CA ALA A 340 22.62 10.00 -9.24
C ALA A 340 22.42 10.72 -7.89
N SER A 341 21.24 10.51 -7.29
CA SER A 341 20.95 10.81 -5.90
C SER A 341 19.96 9.80 -5.35
N PHE A 342 19.97 9.62 -4.03
CA PHE A 342 19.10 8.65 -3.37
C PHE A 342 18.68 9.18 -2.00
N ALA A 343 17.39 9.46 -1.85
CA ALA A 343 16.79 9.95 -0.62
C ALA A 343 15.54 9.14 -0.24
N ILE A 344 15.36 8.92 1.05
CA ILE A 344 14.20 8.22 1.61
C ILE A 344 13.41 9.17 2.51
N VAL A 345 12.08 9.05 2.46
CA VAL A 345 11.15 9.62 3.44
C VAL A 345 10.64 8.49 4.34
N PRO A 346 11.18 8.34 5.56
CA PRO A 346 10.79 7.27 6.47
C PRO A 346 9.32 7.34 6.85
N SER A 347 8.75 6.20 7.24
CA SER A 347 7.33 6.09 7.59
C SER A 347 6.87 7.09 8.66
N ALA A 348 7.74 7.43 9.63
CA ALA A 348 7.43 8.42 10.66
C ALA A 348 7.27 9.83 10.06
N THR A 349 8.17 10.24 9.17
CA THR A 349 8.10 11.52 8.45
C THR A 349 6.89 11.54 7.51
N ALA A 350 6.72 10.52 6.67
CA ALA A 350 5.64 10.45 5.69
C ALA A 350 4.24 10.51 6.34
N GLN A 351 4.12 10.09 7.60
CA GLN A 351 2.86 10.09 8.35
C GLN A 351 2.70 11.27 9.31
N SER A 352 3.68 12.17 9.37
CA SER A 352 3.68 13.29 10.32
C SER A 352 2.66 14.38 9.96
N LEU A 353 2.33 14.51 8.66
CA LEU A 353 1.36 15.45 8.15
C LEU A 353 -0.03 14.80 8.01
N LYS A 354 -1.08 15.61 8.18
CA LYS A 354 -2.44 15.24 7.83
C LYS A 354 -3.08 16.33 6.97
N TYR A 355 -3.90 15.91 6.03
CA TYR A 355 -4.53 16.78 5.04
C TYR A 355 -6.04 16.72 5.21
N SER A 356 -6.70 17.88 5.17
CA SER A 356 -8.16 17.96 5.09
C SER A 356 -8.69 17.15 3.91
N LEU A 357 -9.63 16.25 4.19
CA LEU A 357 -10.29 15.46 3.14
C LEU A 357 -11.12 16.34 2.21
N VAL A 358 -11.72 17.40 2.75
CA VAL A 358 -12.43 18.43 1.97
C VAL A 358 -11.44 19.16 1.06
N GLY A 359 -10.29 19.58 1.57
CA GLY A 359 -9.24 20.23 0.78
C GLY A 359 -8.79 19.35 -0.39
N LEU A 360 -8.48 18.08 -0.10
CA LEU A 360 -8.10 17.12 -1.14
C LEU A 360 -9.20 16.90 -2.18
N GLN A 361 -10.48 16.79 -1.77
CA GLN A 361 -11.58 16.69 -2.73
C GLN A 361 -11.71 17.93 -3.59
N ARG A 362 -11.56 19.13 -3.03
CA ARG A 362 -11.66 20.39 -3.80
C ARG A 362 -10.62 20.45 -4.93
N VAL A 363 -9.39 19.99 -4.67
CA VAL A 363 -8.30 20.00 -5.66
C VAL A 363 -8.41 18.81 -6.62
N GLY A 364 -8.71 17.60 -6.13
CA GLY A 364 -8.75 16.39 -6.95
C GLY A 364 -10.12 16.04 -7.54
N HIS A 365 -11.13 16.87 -7.27
CA HIS A 365 -12.53 16.71 -7.70
C HIS A 365 -13.11 15.33 -7.38
N ASP A 366 -14.13 14.89 -8.14
CA ASP A 366 -14.83 13.63 -7.92
C ASP A 366 -13.92 12.40 -8.02
N CYS A 367 -12.88 12.43 -8.88
CA CYS A 367 -11.94 11.33 -8.97
C CYS A 367 -11.29 11.03 -7.60
N LEU A 368 -10.71 12.06 -6.97
CA LEU A 368 -10.07 11.90 -5.68
C LEU A 368 -11.12 11.75 -4.56
N GLY A 369 -12.23 12.50 -4.64
CA GLY A 369 -13.32 12.47 -3.66
C GLY A 369 -13.91 11.08 -3.47
N LYS A 370 -14.26 10.37 -4.56
CA LYS A 370 -14.80 9.00 -4.46
C LYS A 370 -13.81 8.01 -3.85
N LYS A 371 -12.52 8.13 -4.20
CA LYS A 371 -11.46 7.32 -3.58
C LYS A 371 -11.39 7.64 -2.09
N ILE A 372 -11.37 8.92 -1.69
CA ILE A 372 -11.36 9.29 -0.27
C ILE A 372 -12.59 8.73 0.47
N LEU A 373 -13.78 8.78 -0.15
CA LEU A 373 -15.01 8.21 0.39
C LEU A 373 -14.87 6.71 0.72
N GLY A 374 -14.41 5.91 -0.24
CA GLY A 374 -14.26 4.46 -0.05
C GLY A 374 -13.08 4.07 0.84
N TYR A 375 -11.95 4.76 0.70
CA TYR A 375 -10.70 4.33 1.33
C TYR A 375 -10.45 4.96 2.69
N ASN A 376 -10.67 6.26 2.85
CA ASN A 376 -10.48 6.93 4.13
C ASN A 376 -11.71 6.69 4.98
N VAL A 377 -12.88 7.08 4.51
CA VAL A 377 -14.09 7.15 5.36
C VAL A 377 -14.96 5.91 5.34
N LYS A 378 -14.64 4.91 4.51
CA LYS A 378 -15.27 3.58 4.46
C LYS A 378 -16.76 3.62 4.12
N VAL A 379 -17.15 4.59 3.30
CA VAL A 379 -18.48 4.58 2.69
C VAL A 379 -18.54 3.44 1.67
N GLN A 380 -19.67 2.72 1.64
CA GLN A 380 -19.84 1.60 0.71
C GLN A 380 -19.88 2.12 -0.73
N ALA A 381 -19.30 1.36 -1.66
CA ALA A 381 -19.22 1.77 -3.07
C ALA A 381 -20.59 2.14 -3.67
N LYS A 382 -21.64 1.39 -3.32
CA LYS A 382 -23.01 1.67 -3.78
C LYS A 382 -23.51 3.05 -3.34
N ASP A 383 -23.24 3.45 -2.10
CA ASP A 383 -23.70 4.73 -1.55
C ASP A 383 -22.87 5.89 -2.12
N ILE A 384 -21.58 5.64 -2.43
CA ILE A 384 -20.74 6.57 -3.19
C ILE A 384 -21.30 6.78 -4.60
N ALA A 385 -21.68 5.70 -5.28
CA ALA A 385 -22.18 5.76 -6.65
C ALA A 385 -23.55 6.44 -6.76
N LEU A 386 -24.39 6.34 -5.73
CA LEU A 386 -25.68 7.02 -5.64
C LEU A 386 -25.56 8.50 -5.24
N GLY A 387 -24.39 8.92 -4.73
CA GLY A 387 -24.18 10.29 -4.26
C GLY A 387 -24.84 10.58 -2.90
N ASP A 388 -25.18 9.54 -2.13
CA ASP A 388 -25.82 9.67 -0.82
C ASP A 388 -24.91 10.33 0.22
N HIS A 389 -23.60 10.19 0.02
CA HIS A 389 -22.56 10.74 0.88
C HIS A 389 -21.59 11.67 0.14
N THR A 390 -21.23 12.77 0.79
CA THR A 390 -20.17 13.68 0.33
C THR A 390 -19.23 14.03 1.48
N ILE A 391 -17.96 14.31 1.17
CA ILE A 391 -16.97 14.63 2.22
C ILE A 391 -17.32 15.96 2.89
N GLU A 392 -17.73 16.97 2.11
CA GLU A 392 -18.10 18.28 2.65
C GLU A 392 -19.29 18.24 3.60
N LYS A 393 -20.28 17.37 3.36
CA LYS A 393 -21.47 17.25 4.19
C LYS A 393 -21.26 16.34 5.39
N ASP A 394 -20.73 15.14 5.15
CA ASP A 394 -20.72 14.07 6.15
C ASP A 394 -19.40 13.99 6.93
N PHE A 395 -18.31 14.52 6.36
CA PHE A 395 -16.96 14.45 6.94
C PHE A 395 -16.19 15.80 6.88
N PRO A 396 -16.82 16.95 7.19
CA PRO A 396 -16.27 18.28 6.90
C PRO A 396 -14.94 18.60 7.60
N THR A 397 -14.73 18.05 8.80
CA THR A 397 -13.57 18.38 9.64
C THR A 397 -12.47 17.31 9.59
N GLN A 398 -12.65 16.29 8.76
CA GLN A 398 -11.78 15.15 8.81
C GLN A 398 -10.47 15.35 8.07
N THR A 399 -9.40 14.88 8.69
CA THR A 399 -8.05 14.86 8.11
C THR A 399 -7.52 13.42 8.00
N ALA A 400 -6.60 13.20 7.06
CA ALA A 400 -5.87 11.93 6.93
C ALA A 400 -4.41 12.17 6.59
N SER A 401 -3.52 11.31 7.10
CA SER A 401 -2.14 11.28 6.57
C SER A 401 -2.14 10.59 5.21
N MET A 402 -1.37 11.16 4.30
CA MET A 402 -1.12 10.66 2.94
C MET A 402 0.41 10.51 2.77
N PRO A 403 0.98 9.35 3.14
CA PRO A 403 2.41 9.06 3.06
C PRO A 403 3.09 9.34 1.71
N ASP A 404 2.47 8.93 0.61
CA ASP A 404 3.06 9.09 -0.73
C ASP A 404 2.96 10.55 -1.15
N LEU A 405 1.82 11.20 -0.90
CA LEU A 405 1.69 12.66 -1.07
C LEU A 405 2.75 13.43 -0.28
N THR A 406 2.93 13.08 1.00
CA THR A 406 3.91 13.74 1.88
C THR A 406 5.32 13.52 1.38
N THR A 407 5.62 12.31 0.88
CA THR A 407 6.92 11.99 0.27
C THR A 407 7.18 12.90 -0.92
N PHE A 408 6.16 13.12 -1.75
CA PHE A 408 6.29 13.96 -2.94
C PHE A 408 6.49 15.43 -2.54
N LEU A 409 5.72 15.93 -1.59
CA LEU A 409 5.85 17.30 -1.12
C LEU A 409 7.19 17.57 -0.42
N CYS A 410 7.77 16.60 0.29
CA CYS A 410 9.14 16.75 0.84
C CYS A 410 10.18 17.04 -0.25
N VAL A 411 9.97 16.55 -1.47
CA VAL A 411 10.86 16.77 -2.62
C VAL A 411 10.50 18.05 -3.35
N LEU A 412 9.21 18.27 -3.64
CA LEU A 412 8.75 19.35 -4.51
C LEU A 412 8.59 20.70 -3.78
N LYS A 413 8.38 20.65 -2.46
CA LYS A 413 8.05 21.78 -1.57
C LYS A 413 8.87 21.73 -0.28
N GLY A 414 10.08 21.16 -0.34
CA GLY A 414 10.89 20.86 0.84
C GLY A 414 11.21 22.08 1.70
N GLU A 415 11.47 23.23 1.08
CA GLU A 415 11.73 24.49 1.81
C GLU A 415 10.48 25.02 2.53
N GLU A 416 9.34 25.05 1.83
CA GLU A 416 8.04 25.47 2.39
C GLU A 416 7.63 24.59 3.59
N LEU A 417 7.98 23.29 3.55
CA LEU A 417 7.71 22.33 4.62
C LEU A 417 8.79 22.28 5.71
N GLY A 418 9.92 22.98 5.53
CA GLY A 418 11.04 22.95 6.47
C GLY A 418 11.70 21.58 6.57
N VAL A 419 11.89 20.89 5.44
CA VAL A 419 12.52 19.56 5.40
C VAL A 419 13.96 19.63 5.89
N VAL A 420 14.27 18.78 6.88
CA VAL A 420 15.62 18.59 7.42
C VAL A 420 16.20 17.29 6.87
N ARG A 421 17.51 17.27 6.63
CA ARG A 421 18.24 16.12 6.08
C ARG A 421 19.12 15.48 7.13
N SER A 422 19.18 14.16 7.16
CA SER A 422 20.13 13.39 7.98
C SER A 422 20.52 12.10 7.24
N CYS A 423 21.44 11.33 7.82
CA CYS A 423 21.92 10.08 7.24
C CYS A 423 21.49 8.88 8.09
N VAL A 424 21.23 7.77 7.41
CA VAL A 424 20.97 6.47 8.05
C VAL A 424 21.77 5.35 7.41
N GLU A 425 21.99 4.30 8.19
CA GLU A 425 22.41 3.00 7.71
C GLU A 425 21.27 1.99 7.74
N VAL A 426 21.41 0.92 6.95
CA VAL A 426 20.48 -0.20 6.94
C VAL A 426 20.96 -1.24 7.93
N VAL A 427 20.09 -1.63 8.85
CA VAL A 427 20.35 -2.72 9.78
C VAL A 427 19.25 -3.78 9.70
N TYR A 428 19.64 -5.03 9.91
CA TYR A 428 18.75 -6.18 9.92
C TYR A 428 18.55 -6.67 11.35
N SER A 429 17.32 -7.07 11.66
CA SER A 429 16.95 -7.69 12.92
C SER A 429 16.02 -8.87 12.66
N ILE A 430 16.18 -9.96 13.39
CA ILE A 430 15.22 -11.06 13.37
C ILE A 430 14.14 -10.72 14.41
N GLU A 431 12.88 -10.61 13.99
CA GLU A 431 11.78 -10.66 14.95
C GLU A 431 11.74 -12.09 15.50
N GLU A 432 12.17 -12.31 16.75
CA GLU A 432 11.76 -13.53 17.44
C GLU A 432 10.24 -13.47 17.60
N GLU A 433 9.53 -14.54 17.27
CA GLU A 433 8.21 -14.75 17.86
C GLU A 433 8.40 -14.53 19.36
N VAL A 434 7.67 -13.59 19.94
CA VAL A 434 7.67 -13.41 21.39
C VAL A 434 6.99 -14.64 21.96
N ASP A 435 7.75 -15.74 22.11
CA ASP A 435 7.43 -16.82 23.01
C ASP A 435 7.61 -16.21 24.40
N SER A 436 6.51 -15.70 24.96
CA SER A 436 6.47 -15.17 26.32
C SER A 436 6.61 -16.26 27.40
N THR A 437 7.19 -17.40 27.06
CA THR A 437 7.59 -18.43 28.01
C THR A 437 9.08 -18.29 28.26
N ILE A 438 9.44 -17.44 29.22
CA ILE A 438 10.49 -17.65 30.25
C ILE A 438 10.57 -16.33 31.04
N GLU A 439 9.82 -16.28 32.14
CA GLU A 439 10.24 -15.81 33.48
C GLU A 439 8.98 -15.58 34.31
N ASP A 440 8.48 -16.65 34.95
CA ASP A 440 7.80 -16.54 36.24
C ASP A 440 7.61 -17.95 36.84
N SER A 441 8.73 -18.58 37.17
CA SER A 441 8.72 -19.67 38.14
C SER A 441 10.00 -19.67 38.95
N LYS A 442 10.06 -18.72 39.90
CA LYS A 442 10.61 -18.85 41.26
C LYS A 442 10.95 -17.47 41.82
N LYS A 443 10.09 -16.94 42.68
CA LYS A 443 10.46 -16.50 44.05
C LYS A 443 9.25 -15.99 44.83
N ASN A 444 8.80 -16.82 45.76
CA ASN A 444 8.05 -16.37 46.92
C ASN A 444 8.97 -15.56 47.86
N HIS A 445 8.36 -14.56 48.50
CA HIS A 445 8.75 -13.85 49.73
C HIS A 445 9.90 -12.82 49.65
N SER A 446 9.55 -11.53 49.69
CA SER A 446 9.66 -10.68 50.89
C SER A 446 9.65 -9.19 50.50
N GLN A 447 9.07 -8.37 51.38
CA GLN A 447 8.80 -6.94 51.22
C GLN A 447 10.07 -6.05 51.21
N ASN A 448 9.86 -4.84 50.69
CA ASN A 448 10.65 -3.60 50.79
C ASN A 448 11.77 -3.33 49.75
N GLY A 449 11.56 -2.28 48.93
CA GLY A 449 12.64 -1.42 48.42
C GLY A 449 12.59 -1.02 46.94
N LYS A 450 12.32 0.28 46.69
CA LYS A 450 12.62 1.13 45.50
C LYS A 450 12.17 0.70 44.09
N PRO A 451 11.69 1.62 43.24
CA PRO A 451 11.42 1.34 41.83
C PRO A 451 12.75 1.14 41.09
N LYS A 452 12.96 -0.05 40.53
CA LYS A 452 14.01 -0.30 39.54
C LYS A 452 13.44 -0.03 38.15
N ASN A 453 14.15 0.78 37.39
CA ASN A 453 13.97 0.99 35.95
C ASN A 453 13.81 -0.37 35.25
N GLY A 454 12.72 -0.53 34.50
CA GLY A 454 12.54 -1.68 33.62
C GLY A 454 13.55 -1.60 32.48
N GLU A 455 14.47 -2.56 32.42
CA GLU A 455 15.28 -2.81 31.23
C GLU A 455 14.33 -3.26 30.09
N PRO A 456 14.48 -2.73 28.86
CA PRO A 456 13.76 -3.27 27.72
C PRO A 456 14.25 -4.68 27.41
N ALA A 457 13.32 -5.54 27.00
CA ALA A 457 13.60 -6.91 26.57
C ALA A 457 14.80 -6.96 25.61
N LYS A 458 15.75 -7.88 25.87
CA LYS A 458 16.97 -8.07 25.07
C LYS A 458 16.61 -8.46 23.64
N SER A 459 16.61 -7.50 22.72
CA SER A 459 16.67 -7.78 21.29
C SER A 459 18.03 -8.41 20.95
N LYS A 460 18.04 -9.43 20.08
CA LYS A 460 19.27 -9.94 19.43
C LYS A 460 20.08 -8.78 18.80
N PRO A 461 21.41 -8.95 18.63
CA PRO A 461 22.25 -7.93 18.01
C PRO A 461 21.80 -7.63 16.58
N GLU A 462 21.65 -6.35 16.27
CA GLU A 462 21.46 -5.85 14.90
C GLU A 462 22.69 -6.20 14.05
N THR A 463 22.48 -6.59 12.80
CA THR A 463 23.55 -6.93 11.85
C THR A 463 23.48 -6.07 10.60
N THR A 464 24.60 -5.91 9.90
CA THR A 464 24.68 -5.20 8.61
C THR A 464 24.42 -6.10 7.41
N GLU A 465 24.34 -7.42 7.62
CA GLU A 465 24.03 -8.42 6.59
C GLU A 465 22.82 -9.27 7.05
N PRO A 466 21.88 -9.58 6.14
CA PRO A 466 20.69 -10.36 6.48
C PRO A 466 21.01 -11.85 6.64
N GLU A 467 20.31 -12.51 7.55
CA GLU A 467 20.37 -13.97 7.66
C GLU A 467 19.67 -14.62 6.45
N ARG A 468 20.30 -15.65 5.86
CA ARG A 468 19.80 -16.34 4.65
C ARG A 468 19.44 -17.80 4.90
N ASP A 469 18.43 -18.28 4.18
CA ASP A 469 17.99 -19.67 4.16
C ASP A 469 18.90 -20.55 3.29
N GLN A 470 18.56 -21.84 3.18
CA GLN A 470 19.33 -22.81 2.38
C GLN A 470 19.34 -22.49 0.87
N ASN A 471 18.40 -21.67 0.40
CA ASN A 471 18.30 -21.21 -0.99
C ASN A 471 18.94 -19.83 -1.19
N SER A 472 19.71 -19.35 -0.21
CA SER A 472 20.32 -18.01 -0.20
C SER A 472 19.31 -16.86 -0.23
N ARG A 473 18.04 -17.09 0.12
CA ARG A 473 17.04 -16.03 0.30
C ARG A 473 17.07 -15.51 1.73
N ILE A 474 16.77 -14.25 1.95
CA ILE A 474 16.61 -13.65 3.27
C ILE A 474 15.54 -14.46 4.02
N LYS A 475 15.89 -14.92 5.23
CA LYS A 475 14.99 -15.75 6.04
C LYS A 475 13.70 -14.99 6.36
N GLU A 476 12.60 -15.75 6.45
CA GLU A 476 11.34 -15.24 6.98
C GLU A 476 11.53 -14.71 8.41
N GLY A 477 10.87 -13.59 8.73
CA GLY A 477 11.02 -12.91 10.03
C GLY A 477 12.19 -11.92 10.12
N VAL A 478 13.08 -11.87 9.12
CA VAL A 478 14.08 -10.80 9.01
C VAL A 478 13.40 -9.48 8.66
N SER A 479 13.72 -8.46 9.45
CA SER A 479 13.19 -7.10 9.31
C SER A 479 14.30 -6.11 9.05
N LEU A 480 14.08 -5.20 8.10
CA LEU A 480 15.01 -4.16 7.66
C LEU A 480 14.64 -2.81 8.28
N ARG A 481 15.58 -2.22 9.02
CA ARG A 481 15.44 -0.94 9.73
C ARG A 481 16.36 0.13 9.16
N LEU A 482 16.00 1.38 9.43
CA LEU A 482 16.87 2.52 9.26
C LEU A 482 17.39 2.95 10.63
N LYS A 483 18.70 3.11 10.76
CA LYS A 483 19.35 3.55 12.00
C LYS A 483 20.15 4.81 11.75
N ASP A 484 20.04 5.78 12.66
CA ASP A 484 20.76 7.05 12.54
C ASP A 484 22.26 6.81 12.42
N SER A 485 22.89 7.54 11.49
CA SER A 485 24.31 7.44 11.21
C SER A 485 24.85 8.81 10.79
N GLU A 486 26.15 9.04 10.99
CA GLU A 486 26.83 10.23 10.48
C GLU A 486 26.98 10.20 8.95
N GLN A 487 27.02 9.00 8.36
CA GLN A 487 27.17 8.76 6.93
C GLN A 487 26.24 7.65 6.47
N GLY A 488 25.73 7.75 5.25
CA GLY A 488 24.89 6.69 4.68
C GLY A 488 23.85 7.23 3.72
N ILE A 489 22.69 6.60 3.74
CA ILE A 489 21.55 6.95 2.91
C ILE A 489 20.95 8.24 3.43
N LEU A 490 20.72 9.21 2.54
CA LEU A 490 20.06 10.46 2.90
C LEU A 490 18.59 10.19 3.24
N ILE A 491 18.12 10.74 4.36
CA ILE A 491 16.70 10.76 4.69
C ILE A 491 16.17 12.17 4.91
N TYR A 492 14.89 12.34 4.60
CA TYR A 492 14.15 13.58 4.84
C TYR A 492 13.28 13.48 6.08
N HIS A 493 13.35 14.52 6.90
CA HIS A 493 12.59 14.70 8.13
C HIS A 493 11.76 15.96 8.08
N LEU A 494 10.63 15.93 8.81
CA LEU A 494 9.80 17.10 9.05
C LEU A 494 9.83 17.42 10.56
N PRO A 495 10.06 18.69 10.94
CA PRO A 495 10.31 19.07 12.33
C PRO A 495 9.05 19.06 13.23
N ALA A 496 7.85 19.11 12.65
CA ALA A 496 6.59 19.15 13.40
C ALA A 496 5.48 18.31 12.75
N ARG A 497 4.58 17.78 13.59
CA ARG A 497 3.29 17.25 13.12
C ARG A 497 2.36 18.42 12.82
N LYS A 498 1.77 18.47 11.63
CA LYS A 498 0.82 19.50 11.21
C LYS A 498 -0.41 18.87 10.59
N GLU A 499 -1.58 19.45 10.88
CA GLU A 499 -2.82 19.16 10.16
C GLU A 499 -3.16 20.37 9.29
N PHE A 500 -3.32 20.16 7.99
CA PHE A 500 -3.66 21.21 7.04
C PHE A 500 -5.17 21.33 6.87
N THR A 501 -5.67 22.56 6.96
CA THR A 501 -7.05 22.95 6.64
C THR A 501 -7.36 22.77 5.14
N ALA A 502 -8.61 22.93 4.73
CA ALA A 502 -8.98 22.79 3.32
C ALA A 502 -8.28 23.83 2.44
N GLU A 503 -8.16 25.06 2.94
CA GLU A 503 -7.53 26.19 2.27
C GLU A 503 -6.01 26.01 2.19
N GLU A 504 -5.36 25.58 3.27
CA GLU A 504 -3.92 25.30 3.23
C GLU A 504 -3.57 24.11 2.33
N VAL A 505 -4.45 23.10 2.21
CA VAL A 505 -4.26 22.02 1.22
C VAL A 505 -4.32 22.56 -0.20
N ALA A 506 -5.26 23.45 -0.50
CA ALA A 506 -5.37 24.06 -1.82
C ALA A 506 -4.12 24.88 -2.18
N GLU A 507 -3.61 25.66 -1.22
CA GLU A 507 -2.37 26.43 -1.37
C GLU A 507 -1.13 25.54 -1.53
N LEU A 508 -1.00 24.50 -0.69
CA LEU A 508 0.13 23.58 -0.73
C LEU A 508 0.24 22.80 -2.06
N LEU A 509 -0.90 22.49 -2.67
CA LEU A 509 -1.00 21.78 -3.95
C LEU A 509 -1.06 22.74 -5.16
N ASP A 510 -0.92 24.04 -4.94
CA ASP A 510 -0.77 25.03 -6.00
C ASP A 510 0.71 25.31 -6.28
N PHE A 511 1.11 25.06 -7.53
CA PHE A 511 2.45 25.30 -8.05
C PHE A 511 2.49 26.50 -9.00
N SER A 512 1.39 27.23 -9.18
CA SER A 512 1.28 28.38 -10.09
C SER A 512 1.99 29.66 -9.61
N GLY A 513 2.29 29.75 -8.31
CA GLY A 513 3.11 30.82 -7.74
C GLY A 513 4.57 30.77 -8.25
N ARG A 514 5.20 31.95 -8.39
CA ARG A 514 6.58 32.13 -8.90
C ARG A 514 7.52 31.09 -8.26
N GLY A 515 8.00 30.16 -9.07
CA GLY A 515 9.16 29.35 -8.71
C GLY A 515 10.42 30.18 -8.89
N ASP A 516 11.32 30.10 -7.91
CA ASP A 516 12.72 30.51 -8.05
C ASP A 516 13.46 29.63 -9.07
#